data_AF-A0A351HVR5-F1
#
_entry.id   AF-A0A351HVR5-F1
#
_cell.length_a   1.000
_cell.length_b   1.000
_cell.length_c   1.000
_cell.angle_alpha   90.00
_cell.angle_beta   90.00
_cell.angle_gamma   90.00
#
_symmetry.space_group_name_H-M   'P 1'
#
loop_
_entity.id
_entity.type
_entity.pdbx_description
1 polymer ?
#
loop_
_entity_poly.entity_id
_entity_poly.type
_entity_poly.pdbx_seq_one_letter_code
_entity_poly.pdbx_strand_id
1 'polypeptide(L)'
;MATVVQAVETRKQIPIGSKKSIIEEGSVKKTMNDQRGITLIETIAATAIIAIILVTIVGALFYGQKMIVFTDAKNNEAAQAQELVDSIMTSLSKGILPTDTLLGATNVAENAGEKFVYDGSKPKQYYYTETILNGEAGYTINVRVYYNNGDSHVDLKAFAKKFKTGDII
;
A
#
# COMPACT_ATOMS: atom_id res chain seq x y z
N MET A 1 -23.40 87.71 28.72
CA MET A 1 -22.41 88.78 28.50
C MET A 1 -21.04 88.25 28.89
N ALA A 2 -20.23 87.94 27.89
CA ALA A 2 -18.84 87.47 27.89
C ALA A 2 -18.51 87.27 26.38
N THR A 3 -17.34 87.46 25.80
CA THR A 3 -16.04 88.05 26.16
C THR A 3 -15.33 88.26 24.80
N VAL A 4 -14.37 89.18 24.80
CA VAL A 4 -13.59 89.70 23.68
C VAL A 4 -12.51 88.69 23.19
N VAL A 5 -12.02 88.90 21.97
CA VAL A 5 -10.61 88.87 21.51
C VAL A 5 -10.29 87.89 20.35
N GLN A 6 -9.90 88.53 19.24
CA GLN A 6 -8.96 88.24 18.15
C GLN A 6 -8.47 86.81 17.85
N ALA A 7 -8.42 86.50 16.55
CA ALA A 7 -7.27 85.84 15.94
C ALA A 7 -6.99 86.46 14.55
N VAL A 8 -5.80 87.04 14.44
CA VAL A 8 -5.13 87.45 13.20
C VAL A 8 -4.49 86.20 12.62
N GLU A 9 -4.73 85.91 11.34
CA GLU A 9 -3.83 85.02 10.62
C GLU A 9 -3.59 85.48 9.17
N THR A 10 -2.31 85.36 8.82
CA THR A 10 -1.54 86.08 7.81
C THR A 10 -1.96 85.78 6.37
N ARG A 11 -2.13 86.83 5.56
CA ARG A 11 -2.10 86.72 4.09
C ARG A 11 -0.67 86.50 3.61
N LYS A 12 -0.47 85.51 2.74
CA LYS A 12 0.65 85.50 1.78
C LYS A 12 0.08 85.70 0.37
N GLN A 13 0.48 86.78 -0.28
CA GLN A 13 0.14 87.13 -1.66
C GLN A 13 1.17 86.54 -2.66
N ILE A 14 0.65 85.75 -3.63
CA ILE A 14 0.81 85.73 -5.13
C ILE A 14 2.20 86.09 -5.75
N PRO A 15 2.67 85.52 -6.90
CA PRO A 15 2.06 85.68 -8.24
C PRO A 15 2.20 84.56 -9.32
N ILE A 16 1.20 84.54 -10.23
CA ILE A 16 1.26 84.50 -11.72
C ILE A 16 1.91 83.30 -12.43
N GLY A 17 1.10 82.60 -13.25
CA GLY A 17 1.62 81.67 -14.27
C GLY A 17 0.55 80.95 -15.10
N SER A 18 -0.19 81.69 -15.91
CA SER A 18 -0.83 81.29 -17.19
C SER A 18 -1.65 79.97 -17.28
N LYS A 19 -2.97 80.12 -17.48
CA LYS A 19 -3.83 79.09 -18.10
C LYS A 19 -3.29 78.73 -19.50
N LYS A 20 -3.05 77.45 -19.76
CA LYS A 20 -3.30 76.85 -21.08
C LYS A 20 -3.53 75.33 -20.98
N SER A 21 -4.78 74.94 -21.26
CA SER A 21 -5.26 73.73 -21.96
C SER A 21 -4.45 72.42 -21.79
N ILE A 22 -5.04 71.28 -21.45
CA ILE A 22 -5.72 70.38 -22.42
C ILE A 22 -6.40 69.24 -21.62
N ILE A 23 -7.71 69.11 -21.82
CA ILE A 23 -8.54 67.89 -21.97
C ILE A 23 -8.37 66.74 -20.95
N GLU A 24 -9.42 66.54 -20.15
CA GLU A 24 -9.79 65.26 -19.52
C GLU A 24 -9.94 64.15 -20.57
N GLU A 25 -9.18 63.07 -20.43
CA GLU A 25 -9.67 61.74 -20.80
C GLU A 25 -9.37 60.79 -19.63
N GLY A 26 -10.44 60.18 -19.11
CA GLY A 26 -10.38 59.22 -18.01
C GLY A 26 -9.45 58.06 -18.35
N SER A 27 -8.42 57.87 -17.54
CA SER A 27 -7.56 56.69 -17.67
C SER A 27 -8.32 55.48 -17.12
N VAL A 28 -9.01 54.77 -18.01
CA VAL A 28 -9.32 53.35 -17.79
C VAL A 28 -7.99 52.68 -17.50
N LYS A 29 -7.80 52.24 -16.25
CA LYS A 29 -6.64 51.45 -15.84
C LYS A 29 -6.76 50.09 -16.52
N LYS A 30 -6.29 50.03 -17.78
CA LYS A 30 -6.16 48.82 -18.56
C LYS A 30 -5.11 47.97 -17.84
N THR A 31 -5.55 46.96 -17.09
CA THR A 31 -4.70 45.82 -16.74
C THR A 31 -4.37 45.12 -18.05
N MET A 32 -3.28 45.56 -18.69
CA MET A 32 -2.70 44.85 -19.83
C MET A 32 -2.25 43.49 -19.29
N ASN A 33 -3.05 42.46 -19.57
CA ASN A 33 -2.63 41.08 -19.45
C ASN A 33 -1.54 40.88 -20.51
N ASP A 34 -0.28 40.94 -20.09
CA ASP A 34 0.89 40.76 -20.95
C ASP A 34 0.90 39.29 -21.40
N GLN A 35 0.30 39.00 -22.55
CA GLN A 35 0.43 37.71 -23.23
C GLN A 35 1.82 37.62 -23.84
N ARG A 36 2.86 37.54 -23.01
CA ARG A 36 4.20 37.16 -23.47
C ARG A 36 4.09 35.78 -24.09
N GLY A 37 4.41 35.68 -25.38
CA GLY A 37 4.43 34.41 -26.09
C GLY A 37 5.36 33.44 -25.37
N ILE A 38 4.88 32.22 -25.13
CA ILE A 38 5.70 31.16 -24.54
C ILE A 38 6.84 30.86 -25.50
N THR A 39 8.08 30.93 -25.02
CA THR A 39 9.23 30.61 -25.84
C THR A 39 9.38 29.09 -26.00
N LEU A 40 9.96 28.64 -27.12
CA LEU A 40 10.17 27.20 -27.39
C LEU A 40 10.92 26.51 -26.24
N ILE A 41 11.93 27.19 -25.67
CA ILE A 41 12.74 26.64 -24.58
C ILE A 41 11.93 26.44 -23.29
N GLU A 42 11.01 27.36 -22.97
CA GLU A 42 10.11 27.22 -21.81
C GLU A 42 9.15 26.05 -22.00
N THR A 43 8.61 25.85 -23.22
CA THR A 43 7.77 24.67 -23.50
C THR A 43 8.54 23.35 -23.36
N ILE A 44 9.79 23.31 -23.82
CA ILE A 44 10.64 22.11 -23.73
C ILE A 44 10.99 21.83 -22.26
N ALA A 45 11.38 22.85 -21.50
CA ALA A 45 11.68 22.71 -20.07
C ALA A 45 10.45 22.27 -19.27
N ALA A 46 9.28 22.87 -19.52
CA ALA A 46 8.03 22.47 -18.88
C ALA A 46 7.65 21.02 -19.22
N THR A 47 7.78 20.62 -20.49
CA THR A 47 7.50 19.25 -20.92
C THR A 47 8.46 18.25 -20.28
N ALA A 48 9.74 18.58 -20.14
CA ALA A 48 10.73 17.72 -19.49
C ALA A 48 10.42 17.52 -18.00
N ILE A 49 10.05 18.59 -17.29
CA ILE A 49 9.66 18.51 -15.87
C ILE A 49 8.40 17.65 -15.72
N ILE A 50 7.39 17.87 -16.56
CA ILE A 50 6.15 17.08 -16.55
C ILE A 50 6.46 15.60 -16.83
N ALA A 51 7.33 15.30 -17.79
CA ALA A 51 7.71 13.92 -18.12
C ALA A 51 8.37 13.21 -16.93
N ILE A 52 9.29 13.87 -16.22
CA ILE A 52 9.93 13.31 -15.02
C ILE A 52 8.88 13.01 -13.94
N ILE A 53 7.97 13.94 -13.69
CA ILE A 53 6.89 13.76 -12.69
C ILE A 53 5.95 12.62 -13.10
N LEU A 54 5.62 12.51 -14.40
CA LEU A 54 4.77 11.42 -14.87
C LEU A 54 5.44 10.05 -14.71
N VAL A 55 6.73 9.94 -15.04
CA VAL A 55 7.48 8.69 -14.87
C VAL A 55 7.53 8.27 -13.39
N THR A 56 7.73 9.22 -12.47
CA THR A 56 7.75 8.90 -11.04
C THR A 56 6.37 8.46 -10.52
N ILE A 57 5.29 9.13 -10.92
CA ILE A 57 3.92 8.74 -10.54
C ILE A 57 3.58 7.35 -11.09
N VAL A 58 3.84 7.12 -12.38
CA VAL A 58 3.57 5.84 -13.03
C VAL A 58 4.38 4.70 -12.38
N GLY A 59 5.66 4.95 -12.08
CA GLY A 59 6.51 4.00 -11.36
C GLY A 59 5.96 3.64 -9.97
N ALA A 60 5.51 4.64 -9.21
CA ALA A 60 4.90 4.43 -7.89
C ALA A 60 3.59 3.63 -7.97
N LEU A 61 2.76 3.89 -8.98
CA LEU A 61 1.50 3.16 -9.20
C LEU A 61 1.73 1.69 -9.52
N PHE A 62 2.67 1.39 -10.42
CA PHE A 62 3.02 0.00 -10.76
C PHE A 62 3.59 -0.74 -9.54
N TYR A 63 4.42 -0.08 -8.73
CA TYR A 63 4.94 -0.67 -7.50
C TYR A 63 3.83 -0.95 -6.47
N GLY A 64 2.90 0.00 -6.27
CA GLY A 64 1.77 -0.16 -5.37
C GLY A 64 0.86 -1.33 -5.76
N GLN A 65 0.50 -1.44 -7.04
CA GLN A 65 -0.30 -2.55 -7.56
C GLN A 65 0.37 -3.89 -7.34
N LYS A 66 1.68 -3.99 -7.63
CA LYS A 66 2.46 -5.20 -7.38
C LYS A 66 2.37 -5.61 -5.91
N MET A 67 2.62 -4.68 -4.98
CA MET A 67 2.59 -4.97 -3.54
C MET A 67 1.22 -5.46 -3.05
N ILE A 68 0.13 -4.87 -3.52
CA ILE A 68 -1.23 -5.29 -3.16
C ILE A 68 -1.48 -6.72 -3.64
N VAL A 69 -1.19 -7.01 -4.91
CA VAL A 69 -1.37 -8.35 -5.48
C VAL A 69 -0.53 -9.40 -4.74
N PHE A 70 0.71 -9.07 -4.37
CA PHE A 70 1.55 -9.95 -3.56
C PHE A 70 0.97 -10.20 -2.15
N THR A 71 0.39 -9.17 -1.53
CA THR A 71 -0.20 -9.28 -0.19
C THR A 71 -1.48 -10.10 -0.22
N ASP A 72 -2.35 -9.85 -1.21
CA ASP A 72 -3.59 -10.60 -1.39
C ASP A 72 -3.31 -12.07 -1.72
N ALA A 73 -2.35 -12.33 -2.62
CA ALA A 73 -1.89 -13.69 -2.89
C ALA A 73 -1.39 -14.36 -1.62
N LYS A 74 -0.50 -13.72 -0.84
CA LYS A 74 -0.02 -14.27 0.42
C LYS A 74 -1.16 -14.55 1.41
N ASN A 75 -2.12 -13.65 1.55
CA ASN A 75 -3.24 -13.80 2.48
C ASN A 75 -4.17 -14.95 2.05
N ASN A 76 -4.47 -15.06 0.76
CA ASN A 76 -5.28 -16.13 0.21
C ASN A 76 -4.63 -17.51 0.43
N GLU A 77 -3.31 -17.59 0.21
CA GLU A 77 -2.57 -18.85 0.38
C GLU A 77 -2.34 -19.20 1.85
N ALA A 78 -2.26 -18.19 2.72
CA ALA A 78 -2.28 -18.40 4.17
C ALA A 78 -3.63 -18.95 4.65
N ALA A 79 -4.75 -18.47 4.11
CA ALA A 79 -6.08 -19.01 4.41
C ALA A 79 -6.19 -20.48 3.96
N GLN A 80 -5.73 -20.79 2.74
CA GLN A 80 -5.70 -22.18 2.26
C GLN A 80 -4.79 -23.08 3.11
N ALA A 81 -3.64 -22.56 3.58
CA ALA A 81 -2.78 -23.29 4.50
C ALA A 81 -3.47 -23.57 5.84
N GLN A 82 -4.25 -22.61 6.37
CA GLN A 82 -5.01 -22.78 7.61
C GLN A 82 -6.08 -23.85 7.46
N GLU A 83 -6.89 -23.79 6.39
CA GLU A 83 -7.90 -24.81 6.09
C GLU A 83 -7.28 -26.22 5.98
N LEU A 84 -6.11 -26.32 5.34
CA LEU A 84 -5.38 -27.57 5.20
C LEU A 84 -4.90 -28.10 6.56
N VAL A 85 -4.31 -27.23 7.39
CA VAL A 85 -3.90 -27.57 8.76
C VAL A 85 -5.09 -28.05 9.59
N ASP A 86 -6.22 -27.34 9.55
CA ASP A 86 -7.40 -27.67 10.34
C ASP A 86 -8.02 -29.00 9.92
N SER A 87 -8.05 -29.27 8.61
CA SER A 87 -8.51 -30.55 8.06
C SER A 87 -7.60 -31.72 8.47
N ILE A 88 -6.27 -31.53 8.40
CA ILE A 88 -5.29 -32.52 8.86
C ILE A 88 -5.43 -32.75 10.37
N MET A 89 -5.50 -31.67 11.15
CA MET A 89 -5.66 -31.73 12.61
C MET A 89 -6.93 -32.49 12.98
N THR A 90 -8.07 -32.16 12.37
CA THR A 90 -9.34 -32.84 12.59
C THR A 90 -9.27 -34.33 12.25
N SER A 91 -8.62 -34.68 11.14
CA SER A 91 -8.46 -36.07 10.70
C SER A 91 -7.61 -36.86 11.68
N LEU A 92 -6.43 -36.34 12.03
CA LEU A 92 -5.49 -36.97 12.97
C LEU A 92 -6.06 -37.11 14.38
N SER A 93 -6.80 -36.09 14.83
CA SER A 93 -7.56 -36.12 16.06
C SER A 93 -8.58 -37.27 16.05
N LYS A 94 -9.30 -37.50 14.96
CA LYS A 94 -10.22 -38.64 14.82
C LYS A 94 -9.54 -40.00 14.61
N GLY A 95 -8.20 -40.04 14.61
CA GLY A 95 -7.43 -41.25 14.30
C GLY A 95 -7.47 -41.65 12.82
N ILE A 96 -7.91 -40.76 11.94
CA ILE A 96 -7.98 -40.97 10.49
C ILE A 96 -6.71 -40.40 9.86
N LEU A 97 -6.00 -41.21 9.08
CA LEU A 97 -4.82 -40.74 8.37
C LEU A 97 -5.23 -39.81 7.22
N PRO A 98 -4.68 -38.59 7.14
CA PRO A 98 -4.95 -37.65 6.06
C PRO A 98 -4.44 -38.20 4.73
N THR A 99 -5.26 -38.10 3.68
CA THR A 99 -4.92 -38.55 2.33
C THR A 99 -4.81 -37.38 1.35
N ASP A 100 -3.83 -37.46 0.45
CA ASP A 100 -3.50 -36.41 -0.51
C ASP A 100 -4.69 -35.98 -1.38
N THR A 101 -5.48 -36.95 -1.83
CA THR A 101 -6.65 -36.72 -2.70
C THR A 101 -7.75 -35.90 -2.01
N LEU A 102 -7.98 -36.15 -0.71
CA LEU A 102 -9.02 -35.46 0.04
C LEU A 102 -8.61 -34.03 0.41
N LEU A 103 -7.30 -33.82 0.59
CA LEU A 103 -6.73 -32.54 1.00
C LEU A 103 -6.29 -31.66 -0.17
N GLY A 104 -6.21 -32.20 -1.38
CA GLY A 104 -5.64 -31.50 -2.54
C GLY A 104 -4.19 -31.06 -2.30
N ALA A 105 -3.45 -31.82 -1.49
CA ALA A 105 -2.10 -31.52 -1.05
C ALA A 105 -1.24 -32.78 -1.07
N THR A 106 0.05 -32.66 -1.29
CA THR A 106 0.95 -33.82 -1.33
C THR A 106 1.59 -34.08 0.03
N ASN A 107 1.53 -35.32 0.50
CA ASN A 107 2.30 -35.76 1.65
C ASN A 107 3.77 -35.95 1.24
N VAL A 108 4.63 -35.08 1.74
CA VAL A 108 6.07 -35.14 1.52
C VAL A 108 6.69 -35.93 2.67
N ALA A 109 6.78 -37.25 2.48
CA ALA A 109 7.38 -38.14 3.46
C ALA A 109 8.82 -37.71 3.82
N GLU A 110 9.21 -37.97 5.07
CA GLU A 110 10.48 -37.57 5.67
C GLU A 110 11.68 -38.24 4.96
N ASN A 111 12.17 -37.65 3.88
CA ASN A 111 13.42 -38.05 3.24
C ASN A 111 14.45 -36.92 3.35
N ALA A 112 15.27 -37.02 4.41
CA ALA A 112 16.62 -36.51 4.59
C ALA A 112 17.14 -35.41 3.62
N GLY A 113 16.71 -34.16 3.80
CA GLY A 113 17.40 -33.03 3.18
C GLY A 113 16.64 -31.73 3.28
N GLU A 114 15.47 -31.65 2.66
CA GLU A 114 14.54 -30.52 2.76
C GLU A 114 13.12 -31.09 2.62
N LYS A 115 12.31 -31.01 3.68
CA LYS A 115 11.01 -31.70 3.72
C LYS A 115 10.00 -31.14 2.72
N PHE A 116 10.18 -29.91 2.26
CA PHE A 116 9.34 -29.27 1.27
C PHE A 116 10.19 -28.84 0.07
N VAL A 117 9.93 -29.46 -1.08
CA VAL A 117 10.58 -29.14 -2.35
C VAL A 117 9.50 -28.71 -3.32
N TYR A 118 9.61 -27.51 -3.87
CA TYR A 118 8.61 -27.01 -4.79
C TYR A 118 8.49 -27.92 -6.02
N ASP A 119 7.26 -28.34 -6.31
CA ASP A 119 6.87 -29.02 -7.54
C ASP A 119 5.65 -28.26 -8.08
N GLY A 120 5.74 -27.76 -9.31
CA GLY A 120 4.67 -26.97 -9.93
C GLY A 120 3.35 -27.72 -10.07
N SER A 121 3.37 -29.06 -10.04
CA SER A 121 2.17 -29.90 -10.00
C SER A 121 1.58 -30.07 -8.59
N LYS A 122 2.34 -29.69 -7.55
CA LYS A 122 2.03 -29.90 -6.13
C LYS A 122 2.36 -28.65 -5.30
N PRO A 123 1.63 -27.54 -5.51
CA PRO A 123 1.88 -26.29 -4.80
C PRO A 123 1.55 -26.35 -3.30
N LYS A 124 0.75 -27.34 -2.88
CA LYS A 124 0.38 -27.58 -1.47
C LYS A 124 1.05 -28.86 -0.98
N GLN A 125 1.80 -28.74 0.10
CA GLN A 125 2.56 -29.85 0.67
C GLN A 125 2.36 -29.92 2.17
N TYR A 126 2.36 -31.13 2.72
CA TYR A 126 2.27 -31.33 4.15
C TYR A 126 3.07 -32.54 4.59
N TYR A 127 3.45 -32.55 5.86
CA TYR A 127 3.89 -33.76 6.55
C TYR A 127 3.50 -33.67 8.02
N TYR A 128 3.39 -34.81 8.68
CA TYR A 128 3.17 -34.87 10.11
C TYR A 128 4.10 -35.90 10.75
N THR A 129 4.50 -35.64 11.99
CA THR A 129 5.36 -36.52 12.78
C THR A 129 4.73 -36.73 14.15
N GLU A 130 4.69 -37.98 14.62
CA GLU A 130 4.31 -38.26 16.01
C GLU A 130 5.31 -37.59 16.95
N THR A 131 4.80 -36.88 17.96
CA THR A 131 5.63 -36.21 18.96
C THR A 131 4.92 -36.17 20.31
N ILE A 132 5.66 -35.83 21.35
CA ILE A 132 5.13 -35.50 22.66
C ILE A 132 5.37 -34.01 22.89
N LEU A 133 4.31 -33.24 23.03
CA LEU A 133 4.37 -31.82 23.35
C LEU A 133 3.75 -31.59 24.73
N ASN A 134 4.51 -31.02 25.66
CA ASN A 134 4.05 -30.74 27.03
C ASN A 134 3.47 -31.97 27.77
N GLY A 135 4.03 -33.16 27.52
CA GLY A 135 3.58 -34.42 28.15
C GLY A 135 2.35 -35.07 27.48
N GLU A 136 1.81 -34.47 26.42
CA GLU A 136 0.71 -35.03 25.64
C GLU A 136 1.23 -35.65 24.34
N ALA A 137 0.86 -36.90 24.10
CA ALA A 137 1.15 -37.58 22.84
C ALA A 137 0.26 -36.99 21.73
N GLY A 138 0.86 -36.71 20.58
CA GLY A 138 0.16 -36.09 19.47
C GLY A 138 0.96 -36.11 18.17
N TYR A 139 0.56 -35.24 17.25
CA TYR A 139 1.15 -35.10 15.94
C TYR A 139 1.58 -33.64 15.76
N THR A 140 2.85 -33.41 15.41
CA THR A 140 3.26 -32.12 14.84
C THR A 140 2.94 -32.13 13.36
N ILE A 141 2.15 -31.17 12.93
CA ILE A 141 1.74 -30.98 11.54
C ILE A 141 2.53 -29.81 10.99
N ASN A 142 3.10 -29.97 9.80
CA ASN A 142 3.72 -28.87 9.06
C ASN A 142 3.09 -28.84 7.67
N VAL A 143 2.69 -27.66 7.25
CA VAL A 143 2.06 -27.40 5.96
C VAL A 143 2.83 -26.28 5.28
N ARG A 144 3.11 -26.45 4.00
CA ARG A 144 3.66 -25.41 3.13
C ARG A 144 2.76 -25.23 1.91
N VAL A 145 2.39 -23.99 1.65
CA VAL A 145 1.68 -23.60 0.42
C VAL A 145 2.55 -22.63 -0.36
N TYR A 146 2.91 -23.02 -1.58
CA TYR A 146 3.72 -22.23 -2.50
C TYR A 146 2.84 -21.32 -3.35
N TYR A 147 3.34 -20.11 -3.60
CA TYR A 147 2.72 -19.12 -4.46
C TYR A 147 3.78 -18.37 -5.25
N ASN A 148 3.34 -17.55 -6.21
CA ASN A 148 4.25 -16.90 -7.15
C ASN A 148 5.20 -17.91 -7.84
N ASN A 149 4.64 -18.99 -8.39
CA ASN A 149 5.38 -20.05 -9.10
C ASN A 149 6.52 -20.71 -8.29
N GLY A 150 6.37 -20.79 -6.96
CA GLY A 150 7.35 -21.45 -6.09
C GLY A 150 8.39 -20.50 -5.48
N ASP A 151 8.47 -19.25 -5.94
CA ASP A 151 9.39 -18.24 -5.40
C ASP A 151 9.06 -17.84 -3.96
N SER A 152 7.81 -18.06 -3.53
CA SER A 152 7.34 -17.67 -2.22
C SER A 152 6.43 -18.75 -1.63
N HIS A 153 6.39 -18.81 -0.30
CA HIS A 153 5.61 -19.82 0.41
C HIS A 153 5.08 -19.31 1.74
N VAL A 154 4.04 -19.97 2.23
CA VAL A 154 3.50 -19.82 3.59
C VAL A 154 3.72 -21.14 4.31
N ASP A 155 4.35 -21.06 5.48
CA ASP A 155 4.54 -22.20 6.38
C ASP A 155 3.62 -22.07 7.58
N LEU A 156 2.89 -23.14 7.87
CA LEU A 156 2.13 -23.29 9.10
C LEU A 156 2.57 -24.54 9.84
N LYS A 157 2.68 -24.40 11.15
CA LYS A 157 3.00 -25.49 12.06
C LYS A 157 1.94 -25.56 13.15
N ALA A 158 1.39 -26.75 13.35
CA ALA A 158 0.36 -27.01 14.35
C ALA A 158 0.64 -28.29 15.13
N PHE A 159 -0.07 -28.45 16.24
CA PHE A 159 -0.03 -29.66 17.05
C PHE A 159 -1.44 -30.20 17.24
N ALA A 160 -1.65 -31.47 16.87
CA ALA A 160 -2.88 -32.18 17.09
C ALA A 160 -2.69 -33.20 18.23
N LYS A 161 -3.48 -33.10 19.29
CA LYS A 161 -3.47 -34.10 20.36
C LYS A 161 -4.03 -35.42 19.83
N LYS A 162 -3.36 -36.54 20.15
CA LYS A 162 -3.85 -37.88 19.83
C LYS A 162 -4.95 -38.23 20.83
N PHE A 163 -6.12 -38.59 20.31
CA PHE A 163 -7.24 -38.99 21.17
C PHE A 163 -6.87 -40.28 21.92
N LYS A 164 -7.09 -40.28 23.23
CA LYS A 164 -6.97 -41.51 24.03
C LYS A 164 -8.35 -42.18 24.02
N THR A 165 -8.38 -43.50 23.89
CA THR A 165 -9.63 -44.28 24.00
C THR A 165 -10.29 -43.98 25.35
N GLY A 166 -11.36 -43.19 25.35
CA GLY A 166 -12.05 -42.72 26.56
C GLY A 166 -12.31 -41.21 26.63
N ASP A 167 -11.69 -40.40 25.77
CA ASP A 167 -12.01 -38.97 25.66
C ASP A 167 -13.39 -38.80 24.98
N ILE A 168 -14.32 -38.10 25.63
CA ILE A 168 -15.64 -37.75 25.07
C ILE A 168 -15.45 -36.53 24.15
N ILE A 169 -15.98 -36.63 22.93
CA ILE A 169 -15.95 -35.59 21.89
C ILE A 169 -16.87 -34.42 22.25
#